data_AF-A0A968XCJ6-F1
#
_entry.id   AF-A0A968XCJ6-F1
#
_cell.length_a   1.000
_cell.length_b   1.000
_cell.length_c   1.000
_cell.angle_alpha   90.00
_cell.angle_beta   90.00
_cell.angle_gamma   90.00
#
_symmetry.space_group_name_H-M   'P 1'
#
loop_
_entity.id
_entity.type
_entity.pdbx_description
1 polymer ?
#
loop_
_entity_poly.entity_id
_entity_poly.type
_entity_poly.pdbx_seq_one_letter_code
_entity_poly.pdbx_strand_id
1 'polypeptide(L)'
;MSEIDKDYELEMFKIMINKYLDESTSCTEKSLNELEIKRDQITWDLASKIYKQSGHKVEFSLVRDIVNSRIRSIKYQLTEEDRRIAEQKAEEDRRIAESDPQFFSKVADVLGKFGGDERKAKGEHVILLGRIIH
;
A
#
# COMPACT_ATOMS: atom_id res chain seq x y z
N MET A 1 32.76 30.42 -6.73
CA MET A 1 32.10 29.18 -7.19
C MET A 1 31.21 29.52 -8.35
N SER A 2 31.35 28.78 -9.45
CA SER A 2 30.46 28.93 -10.59
C SER A 2 29.07 28.38 -10.24
N GLU A 3 28.06 28.72 -11.03
CA GLU A 3 26.69 28.23 -10.86
C GLU A 3 26.63 26.70 -11.04
N ILE A 4 27.44 26.17 -11.96
CA ILE A 4 27.60 24.74 -12.24
C ILE A 4 28.13 23.98 -11.00
N ASP A 5 29.07 24.58 -10.26
CA ASP A 5 29.61 23.97 -9.05
C ASP A 5 28.54 23.82 -7.95
N LYS A 6 27.63 24.80 -7.85
CA LYS A 6 26.54 24.79 -6.85
C LYS A 6 25.48 23.75 -7.19
N ASP A 7 25.14 23.59 -8.47
CA ASP A 7 24.17 22.59 -8.91
C ASP A 7 24.70 21.17 -8.72
N TYR A 8 26.00 20.96 -8.99
CA TYR A 8 26.66 19.68 -8.75
C TYR A 8 26.68 19.31 -7.24
N GLU A 9 27.02 20.25 -6.38
CA GLU A 9 26.97 20.06 -4.92
C GLU A 9 25.56 19.75 -4.44
N LEU A 10 24.56 20.46 -4.95
CA LEU A 10 23.16 20.24 -4.62
C LEU A 10 22.71 18.82 -4.97
N GLU A 11 23.06 18.32 -6.15
CA GLU A 11 22.72 16.95 -6.56
C GLU A 11 23.43 15.89 -5.70
N MET A 12 24.71 16.12 -5.37
CA MET A 12 25.44 15.27 -4.43
C MET A 12 24.75 15.21 -3.06
N PHE A 13 24.29 16.33 -2.53
CA PHE A 13 23.55 16.36 -1.26
C PHE A 13 22.21 15.65 -1.34
N LYS A 14 21.45 15.84 -2.43
CA LYS A 14 20.20 15.11 -2.66
C LYS A 14 20.43 13.60 -2.64
N ILE A 15 21.41 13.10 -3.39
CA ILE A 15 21.73 11.67 -3.46
C ILE A 15 22.11 11.14 -2.07
N MET A 16 23.00 11.83 -1.35
CA MET A 16 23.47 11.40 -0.04
C MET A 16 22.33 11.37 1.00
N ILE A 17 21.52 12.43 1.05
CA ILE A 17 20.42 12.55 2.01
C ILE A 17 19.33 11.52 1.68
N ASN A 18 18.95 11.36 0.41
CA ASN A 18 17.95 10.38 0.01
C ASN A 18 18.41 8.96 0.37
N LYS A 19 19.67 8.61 0.08
CA LYS A 19 20.22 7.31 0.46
C LYS A 19 20.16 7.07 1.97
N TYR A 20 20.53 8.07 2.77
CA TYR A 20 20.45 7.95 4.23
C TYR A 20 19.01 7.72 4.70
N LEU A 21 18.05 8.46 4.15
CA LEU A 21 16.64 8.30 4.48
C LEU A 21 16.13 6.92 4.05
N ASP A 22 16.50 6.43 2.87
CA ASP A 22 16.11 5.12 2.37
C ASP A 22 16.65 3.98 3.26
N GLU A 23 17.87 4.11 3.78
CA GLU A 23 18.44 3.16 4.74
C GLU A 23 17.78 3.25 6.13
N SER A 24 17.27 4.43 6.50
CA SER A 24 16.76 4.72 7.86
C SER A 24 15.25 4.56 7.99
N THR A 25 14.50 4.54 6.89
CA THR A 25 13.04 4.43 6.89
C THR A 25 12.55 3.23 6.10
N SER A 26 11.82 2.33 6.76
CA SER A 26 10.91 1.43 6.06
C SER A 26 9.80 2.26 5.39
N CYS A 27 9.31 1.89 4.21
CA CYS A 27 8.24 2.63 3.54
C CYS A 27 6.88 2.24 4.14
N THR A 28 6.56 2.74 5.34
CA THR A 28 5.31 2.45 6.07
C THR A 28 4.70 3.74 6.63
N GLU A 29 3.39 3.77 6.91
CA GLU A 29 2.76 4.96 7.51
C GLU A 29 3.36 5.31 8.88
N LYS A 30 3.67 4.30 9.70
CA LYS A 30 4.25 4.50 11.03
C LYS A 30 5.62 5.16 10.96
N SER A 31 6.49 4.63 10.09
CA SER A 31 7.83 5.18 9.90
C SER A 31 7.80 6.58 9.28
N LEU A 32 6.82 6.87 8.42
CA LEU A 32 6.59 8.21 7.87
C LEU A 32 6.18 9.19 8.98
N ASN A 33 5.26 8.83 9.86
CA ASN A 33 4.85 9.70 10.98
C ASN A 33 6.02 9.97 11.94
N GLU A 34 6.83 8.95 12.23
CA GLU A 34 8.06 9.12 13.01
C GLU A 34 9.06 10.06 12.31
N LEU A 35 9.19 9.97 10.98
CA LEU A 35 10.05 10.82 10.16
C LEU A 35 9.58 12.29 10.20
N GLU A 36 8.27 12.55 10.22
CA GLU A 36 7.71 13.90 10.33
C GLU A 36 7.93 14.50 11.73
N ILE A 37 7.66 13.73 12.79
CA ILE A 37 7.89 14.16 14.18
C ILE A 37 9.37 14.47 14.42
N LYS A 38 10.26 13.64 13.90
CA LYS A 38 11.72 13.77 14.10
C LYS A 38 12.40 14.59 13.02
N ARG A 39 11.67 15.24 12.11
CA ARG A 39 12.23 15.96 10.95
C ARG A 39 13.38 16.89 11.32
N ASP A 40 13.21 17.70 12.35
CA ASP A 40 14.22 18.68 12.74
C ASP A 40 15.48 18.02 13.33
N GLN A 41 15.30 16.94 14.08
CA GLN A 41 16.41 16.15 14.59
C GLN A 41 17.17 15.45 13.44
N ILE A 42 16.45 14.88 12.47
CA ILE A 42 17.05 14.24 11.29
C ILE A 42 17.81 15.28 10.44
N THR A 43 17.24 16.47 10.27
CA THR A 43 17.91 17.58 9.59
C THR A 43 19.23 17.92 10.28
N TRP A 44 19.21 18.00 11.61
CA TRP A 44 20.41 18.25 12.41
C TRP A 44 21.45 17.14 12.29
N ASP A 45 21.03 15.89 12.39
CA ASP A 45 21.93 14.74 12.30
C ASP A 45 22.58 14.64 10.92
N LEU A 46 21.82 14.91 9.85
CA LEU A 46 22.31 14.96 8.48
C LEU A 46 23.32 16.09 8.26
N ALA A 47 22.99 17.32 8.65
CA ALA A 47 23.91 18.46 8.52
C ALA A 47 25.21 18.21 9.30
N SER A 48 25.08 17.66 10.51
CA SER A 48 26.21 17.28 11.35
C SER A 48 27.05 16.16 10.72
N LYS A 49 26.42 15.16 10.10
CA LYS A 49 27.11 14.05 9.44
C LYS A 49 27.87 14.53 8.21
N ILE A 50 27.25 15.37 7.37
CA ILE A 50 27.90 16.00 6.21
C ILE A 50 29.15 16.76 6.66
N TYR A 51 29.02 17.60 7.69
CA TYR A 51 30.15 18.36 8.22
C TYR A 51 31.26 17.44 8.75
N LYS A 52 30.92 16.41 9.53
CA LYS A 52 31.91 15.47 10.09
C LYS A 52 32.64 14.66 9.02
N GLN A 53 31.96 14.28 7.94
CA GLN A 53 32.52 13.42 6.91
C GLN A 53 33.29 14.17 5.83
N SER A 54 32.85 15.39 5.48
CA SER A 54 33.40 16.16 4.36
C SER A 54 34.11 17.46 4.78
N GLY A 55 33.91 17.92 6.02
CA GLY A 55 34.30 19.26 6.46
C GLY A 55 33.44 20.39 5.88
N HIS A 56 32.47 20.07 5.01
CA HIS A 56 31.62 21.05 4.35
C HIS A 56 30.47 21.51 5.26
N LYS A 57 30.24 22.82 5.32
CA LYS A 57 29.10 23.41 6.03
C LYS A 57 27.94 23.58 5.06
N VAL A 58 26.93 22.75 5.23
CA VAL A 58 25.69 22.82 4.46
C VAL A 58 24.67 23.71 5.18
N GLU A 59 23.90 24.47 4.41
CA GLU A 59 22.79 25.26 4.94
C GLU A 59 21.68 24.35 5.47
N PHE A 60 21.20 24.63 6.68
CA PHE A 60 20.15 23.84 7.33
C PHE A 60 18.83 23.87 6.57
N SER A 61 18.50 24.99 5.95
CA SER A 61 17.32 25.14 5.09
C SER A 61 17.37 24.16 3.93
N LEU A 62 18.53 24.02 3.29
CA LEU A 62 18.71 23.10 2.18
C LEU A 62 18.48 21.64 2.59
N VAL A 63 19.10 21.22 3.70
CA VAL A 63 18.89 19.86 4.23
C VAL A 63 17.42 19.62 4.57
N ARG A 64 16.78 20.58 5.22
CA ARG A 64 15.36 20.51 5.58
C ARG A 64 14.47 20.39 4.36
N ASP A 65 14.75 21.15 3.30
CA ASP A 65 13.96 21.11 2.06
C ASP A 65 14.08 19.77 1.35
N ILE A 66 15.28 19.18 1.32
CA ILE A 66 15.50 17.84 0.77
C ILE A 66 14.74 16.79 1.60
N VAL A 67 14.84 16.84 2.94
CA VAL A 67 14.10 15.94 3.85
C VAL A 67 12.58 16.07 3.63
N ASN A 68 12.06 17.29 3.56
CA ASN A 68 10.64 17.55 3.29
C ASN A 68 10.20 17.03 1.92
N SER A 69 11.05 17.21 0.91
CA SER A 69 10.81 16.68 -0.43
C SER A 69 10.70 15.15 -0.42
N ARG A 70 11.58 14.48 0.32
CA ARG A 70 11.54 13.01 0.45
C ARG A 70 10.30 12.54 1.20
N ILE A 71 9.93 13.19 2.31
CA ILE A 71 8.68 12.91 3.04
C ILE A 71 7.46 12.99 2.10
N ARG A 72 7.37 14.05 1.28
CA ARG A 72 6.29 14.20 0.29
C ARG A 72 6.30 13.08 -0.76
N SER A 73 7.48 12.69 -1.23
CA SER A 73 7.63 11.61 -2.20
C SER A 73 7.15 10.27 -1.63
N ILE A 74 7.50 9.96 -0.38
CA ILE A 74 7.05 8.73 0.30
C ILE A 74 5.54 8.74 0.50
N LYS A 75 4.96 9.88 0.92
CA LYS A 75 3.50 10.06 1.02
C LYS A 75 2.79 9.73 -0.28
N TYR A 76 3.27 10.30 -1.38
CA TYR A 76 2.71 10.05 -2.70
C TYR A 76 2.78 8.58 -3.10
N GLN A 77 3.91 7.91 -2.85
CA GLN A 77 4.09 6.49 -3.14
C GLN A 77 3.11 5.61 -2.35
N LEU A 78 2.90 5.90 -1.06
CA LEU A 78 1.94 5.16 -0.24
C LEU A 78 0.51 5.34 -0.74
N THR A 79 0.09 6.58 -1.01
CA THR A 79 -1.26 6.85 -1.52
C THR A 79 -1.52 6.19 -2.87
N GLU A 80 -0.52 6.16 -3.74
CA GLU A 80 -0.65 5.52 -5.05
C GLU A 80 -0.70 3.99 -4.95
N GLU A 81 0.05 3.39 -4.03
CA GLU A 81 -0.01 1.95 -3.80
C GLU A 81 -1.36 1.55 -3.17
N ASP A 82 -1.88 2.32 -2.22
CA ASP A 82 -3.23 2.11 -1.66
C ASP A 82 -4.32 2.19 -2.74
N ARG A 83 -4.20 3.16 -3.67
CA ARG A 83 -5.10 3.28 -4.82
C ARG A 83 -5.04 2.03 -5.70
N ARG A 84 -3.84 1.54 -6.02
CA ARG A 84 -3.66 0.34 -6.85
C ARG A 84 -4.22 -0.91 -6.18
N ILE A 85 -4.03 -1.08 -4.88
CA ILE A 85 -4.60 -2.20 -4.11
C ILE A 85 -6.13 -2.12 -4.12
N ALA A 86 -6.71 -0.94 -3.90
CA ALA A 86 -8.15 -0.75 -3.94
C ALA A 86 -8.74 -1.06 -5.33
N GLU A 87 -8.06 -0.65 -6.41
CA GLU A 87 -8.46 -0.95 -7.78
C GLU A 87 -8.40 -2.44 -8.10
N GLN A 88 -7.33 -3.12 -7.69
CA GLN A 88 -7.20 -4.57 -7.86
C GLN A 88 -8.30 -5.33 -7.12
N LYS A 89 -8.61 -4.91 -5.88
CA LYS A 89 -9.68 -5.53 -5.09
C LYS A 89 -11.05 -5.31 -5.72
N ALA A 90 -11.34 -4.10 -6.19
CA ALA A 90 -12.60 -3.80 -6.88
C ALA A 90 -12.76 -4.60 -8.18
N GLU A 91 -11.67 -4.80 -8.93
CA GLU A 91 -11.68 -5.64 -10.13
C GLU A 91 -11.87 -7.12 -9.80
N GLU A 92 -11.23 -7.62 -8.75
CA GLU A 92 -11.42 -9.00 -8.27
C GLU A 92 -12.86 -9.23 -7.81
N ASP A 93 -13.43 -8.32 -7.01
CA ASP A 93 -14.82 -8.38 -6.55
C ASP A 93 -15.79 -8.36 -7.74
N ARG A 94 -15.52 -7.55 -8.77
CA ARG A 94 -16.30 -7.52 -10.02
C ARG A 94 -16.22 -8.85 -10.76
N ARG A 95 -15.04 -9.42 -10.91
CA ARG A 95 -14.84 -10.73 -11.57
C ARG A 95 -15.55 -11.86 -10.81
N ILE A 96 -15.54 -11.82 -9.48
CA ILE A 96 -16.28 -12.78 -8.65
C ILE A 96 -17.79 -12.62 -8.87
N ALA A 97 -18.30 -11.39 -8.85
CA ALA A 97 -19.72 -11.11 -9.10
C ALA A 97 -20.18 -11.51 -10.52
N GLU A 98 -19.33 -11.33 -11.53
CA GLU A 98 -19.59 -11.76 -12.91
C GLU A 98 -19.46 -13.28 -13.09
N SER A 99 -18.66 -13.95 -12.25
CA SER A 99 -18.42 -15.39 -12.36
C SER A 99 -19.56 -16.28 -11.88
N ASP A 100 -20.63 -15.73 -11.28
CA ASP A 100 -21.72 -16.57 -10.77
C ASP A 100 -23.17 -16.06 -10.96
N PRO A 101 -23.63 -15.90 -12.21
CA PRO A 101 -25.03 -16.18 -12.54
C PRO A 101 -25.22 -17.49 -13.31
N GLN A 102 -24.18 -17.90 -14.06
CA GLN A 102 -24.27 -19.00 -15.03
C GLN A 102 -23.94 -20.37 -14.42
N PHE A 103 -23.14 -20.40 -13.34
CA PHE A 103 -22.84 -21.63 -12.60
C PHE A 103 -24.02 -22.00 -11.70
N PHE A 104 -24.58 -21.05 -10.94
CA PHE A 104 -25.86 -21.25 -10.25
C PHE A 104 -27.02 -21.65 -11.17
N SER A 105 -27.15 -21.05 -12.36
CA SER A 105 -28.17 -21.45 -13.34
C SER A 105 -27.99 -22.89 -13.83
N LYS A 106 -26.75 -23.32 -14.16
CA LYS A 106 -26.48 -24.70 -14.56
C LYS A 106 -26.69 -25.71 -13.43
N VAL A 107 -26.33 -25.35 -12.20
CA VAL A 107 -26.56 -26.21 -11.02
C VAL A 107 -28.05 -26.32 -10.70
N ALA A 108 -28.81 -25.24 -10.83
CA ALA A 108 -30.26 -25.24 -10.69
C ALA A 108 -30.96 -26.06 -11.79
N ASP A 109 -30.51 -25.96 -13.04
CA ASP A 109 -31.04 -26.76 -14.15
C ASP A 109 -30.75 -28.26 -13.99
N VAL A 110 -29.56 -28.61 -13.46
CA VAL A 110 -29.21 -30.01 -13.16
C VAL A 110 -30.05 -30.54 -12.01
N LEU A 111 -30.21 -29.78 -10.91
CA LEU A 111 -31.06 -30.17 -9.78
C LEU A 111 -32.54 -30.26 -10.15
N GLY A 112 -33.04 -29.34 -10.98
CA GLY A 112 -34.41 -29.37 -11.51
C GLY A 112 -34.70 -30.58 -12.41
N LYS A 113 -33.67 -31.13 -13.08
CA LYS A 113 -33.79 -32.35 -13.90
C LYS A 113 -33.80 -33.64 -13.07
N PHE A 114 -33.40 -33.61 -11.81
CA PHE A 114 -33.50 -34.76 -10.90
C PHE A 114 -34.77 -34.75 -10.03
N GLY A 115 -35.55 -33.66 -10.04
CA GLY A 115 -36.77 -33.49 -9.22
C GLY A 115 -38.09 -33.80 -9.93
N GLY A 116 -38.10 -34.82 -10.80
CA GLY A 116 -39.24 -35.11 -11.67
C GLY A 116 -39.68 -36.57 -11.67
N ASP A 117 -39.93 -37.18 -10.51
CA ASP A 117 -40.80 -38.36 -10.43
C ASP A 117 -41.51 -38.48 -9.08
N GLU A 118 -42.41 -37.55 -8.78
CA GLU A 118 -43.41 -37.74 -7.72
C GLU A 118 -44.58 -38.58 -8.24
N ARG A 119 -44.40 -39.91 -8.34
CA ARG A 119 -45.51 -40.84 -8.09
C ARG A 119 -45.01 -42.04 -7.29
N LYS A 120 -45.61 -42.17 -6.10
CA LYS A 120 -45.70 -43.35 -5.21
C LYS A 120 -44.67 -43.42 -4.08
N ALA A 121 -45.02 -42.82 -2.94
CA ALA A 121 -45.19 -43.58 -1.70
C ALA A 121 -45.90 -42.70 -0.66
N LYS A 122 -47.07 -43.16 -0.21
CA LYS A 122 -47.67 -42.71 1.04
C LYS A 122 -46.77 -43.19 2.18
N GLY A 123 -46.51 -42.33 3.16
CA GLY A 123 -45.98 -42.77 4.45
C GLY A 123 -44.98 -41.81 5.07
N GLU A 124 -45.41 -41.19 6.17
CA GLU A 124 -44.56 -40.76 7.29
C GLU A 124 -43.72 -39.50 7.11
N HIS A 125 -44.42 -38.39 7.34
CA HIS A 125 -44.08 -37.34 8.31
C HIS A 125 -42.76 -37.50 9.12
N VAL A 126 -42.12 -36.34 9.28
CA VAL A 126 -41.22 -35.87 10.37
C VAL A 126 -39.69 -35.96 10.17
N ILE A 127 -39.06 -34.78 10.38
CA ILE A 127 -37.65 -34.48 10.73
C ILE A 127 -36.65 -34.61 9.56
N LEU A 128 -36.06 -33.55 8.99
CA LEU A 128 -35.02 -32.71 9.60
C LEU A 128 -34.96 -31.32 8.94
N LEU A 129 -35.58 -30.33 9.57
CA LEU A 129 -35.09 -28.95 9.56
C LEU A 129 -34.03 -28.88 10.67
N GLY A 130 -32.74 -28.84 10.33
CA GLY A 130 -31.69 -28.64 11.34
C GLY A 130 -30.28 -28.90 10.82
N ARG A 131 -29.42 -27.88 10.99
CA ARG A 131 -28.03 -27.72 10.52
C ARG A 131 -28.00 -27.15 9.09
N ILE A 132 -27.74 -25.87 8.88
CA ILE A 132 -26.45 -25.23 9.18
C ILE A 132 -26.69 -23.74 9.49
N ILE A 133 -26.60 -23.36 10.77
CA ILE A 133 -26.06 -22.07 11.22
C ILE A 133 -25.41 -22.39 12.57
N HIS A 134 -24.09 -22.32 12.63
CA HIS A 134 -23.22 -21.79 13.69
C HIS A 134 -21.78 -21.91 13.20
#